data_AF-A0A8T3NBY3-F1
#
_entry.id   AF-A0A8T3NBY3-F1
#
_cell.length_a   1.000
_cell.length_b   1.000
_cell.length_c   1.000
_cell.angle_alpha   90.00
_cell.angle_beta   90.00
_cell.angle_gamma   90.00
#
_symmetry.space_group_name_H-M   'P 1'
#
loop_
_entity.id
_entity.type
_entity.pdbx_description
1 polymer ?
#
loop_
_entity_poly.entity_id
_entity_poly.type
_entity_poly.pdbx_seq_one_letter_code
_entity_poly.pdbx_strand_id
1 'polypeptide(L)'
;MTHYRVILIFQITKEISMPRHHIAPGNFSASDVPALVRLWLLRLLMPLGCHREFIGQHGFQDDNLAEIVGLGAWVDSSSRDYDSKL
;
A
#
# COMPACT_ATOMS: atom_id res chain seq x y z
N MET A 1 -17.72 -40.43 7.79
CA MET A 1 -18.15 -39.02 7.89
C MET A 1 -16.93 -38.09 8.14
N THR A 2 -15.83 -38.31 7.41
CA THR A 2 -14.52 -37.65 7.67
C THR A 2 -13.91 -37.07 6.39
N HIS A 3 -14.26 -37.63 5.22
CA HIS A 3 -13.79 -37.16 3.91
C HIS A 3 -14.27 -35.74 3.57
N TYR A 4 -15.52 -35.40 3.84
CA TYR A 4 -16.08 -34.09 3.49
C TYR A 4 -15.43 -32.92 4.24
N ARG A 5 -14.90 -33.15 5.45
CA ARG A 5 -14.26 -32.10 6.27
C ARG A 5 -12.87 -31.76 5.75
N VAL A 6 -12.11 -32.75 5.25
CA VAL A 6 -10.77 -32.54 4.68
C VAL A 6 -10.85 -31.84 3.32
N ILE A 7 -11.84 -32.20 2.50
CA ILE A 7 -12.10 -31.53 1.21
C ILE A 7 -12.45 -30.06 1.44
N LEU A 8 -13.30 -29.75 2.42
CA LEU A 8 -13.69 -28.37 2.73
C LEU A 8 -12.51 -27.51 3.21
N ILE A 9 -11.64 -28.06 4.08
CA ILE A 9 -10.43 -27.35 4.55
C ILE A 9 -9.46 -27.13 3.38
N PHE A 10 -9.30 -28.10 2.48
CA PHE A 10 -8.44 -27.94 1.29
C PHE A 10 -9.00 -26.91 0.30
N GLN A 11 -10.34 -26.85 0.14
CA GLN A 11 -11.02 -25.85 -0.67
C GLN A 11 -10.88 -24.44 -0.08
N ILE A 12 -11.10 -24.29 1.23
CA ILE A 12 -10.94 -23.03 1.96
C ILE A 12 -9.48 -22.55 1.88
N THR A 13 -8.51 -23.46 2.03
CA THR A 13 -7.09 -23.10 1.93
C THR A 13 -6.69 -22.70 0.51
N LYS A 14 -7.32 -23.27 -0.53
CA LYS A 14 -7.13 -22.83 -1.92
C LYS A 14 -7.79 -21.49 -2.23
N GLU A 15 -8.88 -21.14 -1.56
CA GLU A 15 -9.57 -19.85 -1.72
C GLU A 15 -8.86 -18.72 -0.95
N ILE A 16 -8.25 -19.04 0.21
CA ILE A 16 -7.39 -18.12 0.97
C ILE A 16 -5.99 -18.00 0.33
N SER A 17 -5.54 -18.98 -0.46
CA SER A 17 -4.38 -18.87 -1.35
C SER A 17 -4.73 -17.95 -2.50
N MET A 18 -4.88 -16.66 -2.17
CA MET A 18 -5.15 -15.58 -3.11
C MET A 18 -4.28 -15.79 -4.35
N PRO A 19 -4.88 -15.83 -5.56
CA PRO A 19 -4.07 -15.53 -6.72
C PRO A 19 -3.37 -14.23 -6.36
N ARG A 20 -2.04 -14.22 -6.47
CA ARG A 20 -1.33 -12.96 -6.56
C ARG A 20 -1.97 -12.25 -7.74
N HIS A 21 -3.00 -11.46 -7.47
CA HIS A 21 -3.28 -10.29 -8.24
C HIS A 21 -1.96 -9.57 -8.13
N HIS A 22 -1.14 -9.78 -9.16
CA HIS A 22 -0.22 -8.77 -9.60
C HIS A 22 -1.14 -7.59 -9.86
N ILE A 23 -1.43 -6.83 -8.79
CA ILE A 23 -1.94 -5.49 -8.87
C ILE A 23 -0.83 -4.85 -9.68
N ALA A 24 -1.00 -4.83 -11.01
CA ALA A 24 -0.30 -3.89 -11.82
C ALA A 24 -0.47 -2.58 -11.06
N PRO A 25 0.61 -1.85 -10.74
CA PRO A 25 0.47 -0.57 -10.07
C PRO A 25 -0.34 0.31 -11.02
N GLY A 26 -1.67 0.27 -10.84
CA GLY A 26 -2.54 1.30 -11.32
C GLY A 26 -2.01 2.52 -10.62
N ASN A 27 -1.66 3.54 -11.40
CA ASN A 27 -1.23 4.82 -10.88
C ASN A 27 -2.43 5.42 -10.13
N PHE A 28 -2.67 4.97 -8.89
CA PHE A 28 -3.80 5.36 -8.07
C PHE A 28 -3.55 6.80 -7.65
N SER A 29 -4.14 7.72 -8.41
CA SER A 29 -3.97 9.12 -8.15
C SER A 29 -4.74 9.46 -6.89
N ALA A 30 -4.25 10.47 -6.17
CA ALA A 30 -4.94 11.00 -5.02
C ALA A 30 -6.43 11.26 -5.36
N SER A 31 -6.74 11.85 -6.53
CA SER A 31 -8.10 12.11 -7.03
C SER A 31 -9.04 10.91 -7.03
N ASP A 32 -8.53 9.69 -7.16
CA ASP A 32 -9.35 8.47 -7.24
C ASP A 32 -9.87 8.04 -5.87
N VAL A 33 -9.26 8.54 -4.78
CA VAL A 33 -9.65 8.20 -3.41
C VAL A 33 -10.54 9.28 -2.80
N PRO A 34 -11.75 8.93 -2.31
CA PRO A 34 -12.65 9.88 -1.68
C PRO A 34 -11.97 10.62 -0.52
N ALA A 35 -12.21 11.94 -0.42
CA ALA A 35 -11.58 12.78 0.60
C ALA A 35 -11.82 12.28 2.04
N LEU A 36 -13.01 11.71 2.30
CA LEU A 36 -13.35 11.09 3.57
C LEU A 36 -12.38 9.93 3.88
N VAL A 37 -12.11 9.06 2.92
CA VAL A 37 -11.22 7.89 3.09
C VAL A 37 -9.80 8.35 3.40
N ARG A 38 -9.28 9.36 2.70
CA ARG A 38 -7.94 9.92 2.99
C ARG A 38 -7.84 10.48 4.40
N LEU A 39 -8.87 11.20 4.84
CA LEU A 39 -8.95 11.75 6.19
C LEU A 39 -8.95 10.64 7.24
N TRP A 40 -9.68 9.55 7.01
CA TRP A 40 -9.66 8.38 7.90
C TRP A 40 -8.29 7.70 7.90
N LEU A 41 -7.63 7.57 6.76
CA LEU A 41 -6.29 6.98 6.66
C LEU A 41 -5.26 7.78 7.48
N LEU A 42 -5.25 9.11 7.33
CA LEU A 42 -4.42 10.01 8.14
C LEU A 42 -4.73 9.90 9.63
N ARG A 43 -6.02 9.82 9.98
CA ARG A 43 -6.47 9.66 11.37
C ARG A 43 -6.15 8.30 11.96
N LEU A 44 -5.88 7.28 11.16
CA LEU A 44 -5.41 5.97 11.63
C LEU A 44 -3.89 5.97 11.83
N LEU A 45 -3.14 6.62 10.94
CA LEU A 45 -1.67 6.72 11.03
C LEU A 45 -1.16 7.35 12.35
N MET A 46 -1.91 8.31 12.89
CA MET A 46 -1.58 8.99 14.16
C MET A 46 -1.71 8.10 15.40
N PRO A 47 -2.90 7.58 15.76
CA PRO A 47 -3.11 6.79 16.98
C PRO A 47 -2.45 5.42 16.93
N LEU A 48 -2.28 4.83 15.75
CA LEU A 48 -1.59 3.54 15.60
C LEU A 48 -0.06 3.68 15.68
N GLY A 49 0.48 4.90 15.78
CA GLY A 49 1.94 5.14 15.77
C GLY A 49 2.60 4.90 14.40
N CYS A 50 1.82 4.49 13.40
CA CYS A 50 2.29 4.11 12.06
C CYS A 50 2.88 5.30 11.30
N HIS A 51 2.60 6.55 11.69
CA HIS A 51 3.31 7.74 11.19
C HIS A 51 4.84 7.67 11.38
N ARG A 52 5.32 7.01 12.44
CA ARG A 52 6.77 6.86 12.73
C ARG A 52 7.44 5.85 11.80
N GLU A 53 6.68 4.87 11.35
CA GLU A 53 7.13 3.90 10.37
C GLU A 53 7.01 4.52 8.98
N PHE A 54 5.86 5.12 8.67
CA PHE A 54 5.54 5.72 7.38
C PHE A 54 6.46 6.87 6.96
N ILE A 55 6.88 7.73 7.89
CA ILE A 55 7.80 8.85 7.63
C ILE A 55 9.21 8.46 8.06
N GLY A 56 10.09 8.24 7.08
CA GLY A 56 11.52 7.97 7.29
C GLY A 56 12.38 9.23 7.23
N GLN A 57 13.67 9.11 7.54
CA GLN A 57 14.63 10.22 7.45
C GLN A 57 14.79 10.80 6.04
N HIS A 58 14.51 10.00 4.99
CA HIS A 58 14.79 10.36 3.60
C HIS A 58 13.54 10.32 2.70
N GLY A 59 12.33 10.22 3.27
CA GLY A 59 11.09 10.13 2.49
C GLY A 59 10.00 9.33 3.17
N PHE A 60 9.03 8.87 2.39
CA PHE A 60 7.99 7.95 2.84
C PHE A 60 8.45 6.51 2.66
N GLN A 61 7.97 5.59 3.50
CA GLN A 61 8.22 4.15 3.28
C GLN A 61 7.44 3.57 2.11
N ASP A 62 6.32 4.22 1.77
CA ASP A 62 5.46 3.82 0.68
C ASP A 62 4.97 5.08 -0.04
N ASP A 63 5.63 5.36 -1.16
CA ASP A 63 5.36 6.52 -2.00
C ASP A 63 3.98 6.45 -2.67
N ASN A 64 3.50 5.24 -2.98
CA ASN A 64 2.15 5.04 -3.52
C ASN A 64 1.08 5.35 -2.46
N LEU A 65 1.33 4.93 -1.21
CA LEU A 65 0.49 5.32 -0.09
C LEU A 65 0.52 6.84 0.15
N ALA A 66 1.68 7.47 0.03
CA ALA A 66 1.82 8.93 0.11
C ALA A 66 1.03 9.63 -1.00
N GLU A 67 1.06 9.12 -2.24
CA GLU A 67 0.27 9.63 -3.35
C GLU A 67 -1.25 9.53 -3.07
N ILE A 68 -1.71 8.37 -2.63
CA ILE A 68 -3.10 8.10 -2.27
C ILE A 68 -3.61 9.04 -1.17
N VAL A 69 -2.78 9.32 -0.17
CA VAL A 69 -3.12 10.21 0.95
C VAL A 69 -3.08 11.70 0.55
N GLY A 70 -2.57 12.01 -0.64
CA GLY A 70 -2.43 13.39 -1.13
C GLY A 70 -1.11 14.05 -0.72
N LEU A 71 -0.15 13.25 -0.26
CA LEU A 71 1.24 13.64 0.00
C LEU A 71 2.16 13.40 -1.21
N GLY A 72 1.61 13.01 -2.37
CA GLY A 72 2.39 12.74 -3.59
C GLY A 72 3.26 13.92 -4.06
N ALA A 73 2.92 15.16 -3.72
CA ALA A 73 3.78 16.33 -4.00
C ALA A 73 5.10 16.35 -3.20
N TRP A 74 5.19 15.53 -2.16
CA TRP A 74 6.33 15.39 -1.24
C TRP A 74 7.11 14.10 -1.49
N VAL A 75 6.53 13.16 -2.23
CA VAL A 75 7.26 12.04 -2.83
C VAL A 75 8.20 12.68 -3.83
N ASP A 76 9.50 12.43 -3.64
CA ASP A 76 10.55 13.15 -4.34
C ASP A 76 10.30 13.19 -5.85
N SER A 77 10.17 14.39 -6.40
CA SER A 77 10.12 14.62 -7.86
C SER A 77 11.47 14.41 -8.52
N SER A 78 12.52 14.10 -7.73
CA SER A 78 13.81 13.76 -8.26
C SER A 78 13.82 12.32 -8.80
N SER A 79 13.39 12.23 -10.07
CA SER A 79 14.30 11.73 -11.09
C SER A 79 15.61 12.53 -11.02
N ARG A 80 16.35 12.41 -9.92
CA ARG A 80 17.73 12.83 -9.87
C ARG A 80 18.42 11.82 -10.74
N ASP A 81 18.62 12.22 -12.00
CA ASP A 81 19.57 11.57 -12.89
C ASP A 81 20.83 11.35 -12.07
N TYR A 82 21.05 10.09 -11.68
CA TYR A 82 22.24 9.69 -10.96
C TYR A 82 23.37 9.83 -11.99
N ASP A 83 23.99 11.01 -12.06
CA ASP A 83 25.12 11.24 -12.95
C ASP A 83 26.29 10.40 -12.42
N SER A 84 26.39 9.20 -12.97
CA SER A 84 27.38 8.19 -12.59
C SER A 84 28.76 8.46 -13.21
N LYS A 85 29.00 9.66 -13.75
CA LYS A 85 30.32 10.06 -14.25
C LYS A 85 31.06 10.94 -13.25
N LEU A 86 31.75 10.25 -12.34
CA LEU A 86 33.02 10.71 -11.76
C LEU A 86 34.17 10.27 -12.66
#